data_AF-A0A8J7RFY8-F1
#
_entry.id   AF-A0A8J7RFY8-F1
#
_cell.length_a   1.000
_cell.length_b   1.000
_cell.length_c   1.000
_cell.angle_alpha   90.00
_cell.angle_beta   90.00
_cell.angle_gamma   90.00
#
_symmetry.space_group_name_H-M   'P 1'
#
loop_
_entity.id
_entity.type
_entity.pdbx_description
1 polymer ?
#
loop_
_entity_poly.entity_id
_entity_poly.type
_entity_poly.pdbx_seq_one_letter_code
_entity_poly.pdbx_strand_id
1 'polypeptide(L)' 'FLDFRAPPAQGYGYCVFGRLTKGLEVLDAIATVPTTTVSFHENVPAEPVIITKAEISE' A
#
# COMPACT_ATOMS: atom_id res chain seq x y z
N PHE A 1 -1.68 -8.57 -14.75
CA PHE A 1 -1.86 -8.23 -13.33
C PHE A 1 -0.58 -8.61 -12.63
N LEU A 2 0.09 -7.63 -12.03
CA LEU A 2 1.36 -7.65 -11.26
C LEU A 2 2.58 -8.47 -11.75
N ASP A 3 2.43 -9.47 -12.60
CA ASP A 3 3.49 -10.30 -13.15
C ASP A 3 4.20 -9.62 -14.32
N PHE A 4 5.52 -9.78 -14.40
CA PHE A 4 6.30 -9.42 -15.57
C PHE A 4 5.91 -10.31 -16.76
N ARG A 5 5.49 -9.68 -17.85
CA ARG A 5 5.12 -10.33 -19.12
C ARG A 5 6.00 -9.89 -20.28
N ALA A 6 6.44 -8.62 -20.31
CA ALA A 6 7.30 -8.11 -21.36
C ALA A 6 7.94 -6.76 -20.95
N PRO A 7 9.04 -6.34 -21.61
CA PRO A 7 9.72 -5.05 -21.40
C PRO A 7 8.97 -3.74 -21.78
N PRO A 8 7.77 -3.72 -22.38
CA PRO A 8 6.99 -2.49 -22.49
C PRO A 8 6.48 -2.04 -21.11
N ALA A 9 6.22 -0.74 -20.92
CA ALA A 9 5.73 -0.17 -19.66
C ALA A 9 4.48 -0.89 -19.09
N GLN A 10 3.62 -1.42 -19.96
CA GLN A 10 2.39 -2.12 -19.57
C GLN A 10 2.63 -3.59 -19.16
N GLY A 11 3.85 -4.12 -19.38
CA GLY A 11 4.22 -5.52 -19.19
C GLY A 11 5.21 -5.78 -18.06
N TYR A 12 5.75 -4.77 -17.37
CA TYR A 12 6.81 -4.99 -16.37
C TYR A 12 6.32 -5.62 -15.04
N GLY A 13 5.06 -5.41 -14.67
CA GLY A 13 4.57 -5.83 -13.37
C GLY A 13 5.11 -4.95 -12.23
N TYR A 14 5.16 -5.49 -11.00
CA TYR A 14 5.57 -4.76 -9.80
C TYR A 14 6.68 -5.51 -9.05
N CYS A 15 7.73 -4.79 -8.66
CA CYS A 15 8.86 -5.37 -7.93
C CYS A 15 8.52 -5.53 -6.45
N VAL A 16 8.45 -6.77 -5.98
CA VAL A 16 8.34 -7.09 -4.54
C VAL A 16 9.73 -7.05 -3.92
N PHE A 17 9.94 -6.21 -2.91
CA PHE A 17 11.23 -6.04 -2.23
C PHE A 17 11.21 -6.39 -0.74
N GLY A 18 10.05 -6.80 -0.20
CA GLY A 18 9.90 -7.08 1.21
C GLY A 18 8.57 -7.75 1.54
N ARG A 19 8.44 -8.17 2.80
CA ARG A 19 7.21 -8.75 3.36
C ARG A 19 6.97 -8.25 4.77
N LEU A 20 5.71 -8.23 5.19
CA LEU A 20 5.34 -7.96 6.56
C LEU A 20 5.74 -9.15 7.45
N THR A 21 6.43 -8.90 8.56
CA THR A 21 6.81 -9.93 9.53
C THR A 21 5.94 -9.95 10.78
N LYS A 22 5.29 -8.81 11.12
CA LYS A 22 4.39 -8.63 12.26
C LYS A 22 3.37 -7.52 11.97
N GLY A 23 2.25 -7.50 12.70
CA GLY A 23 1.24 -6.44 12.63
C GLY A 23 0.24 -6.60 11.48
N LEU A 24 -0.10 -7.84 11.12
CA LEU A 24 -1.10 -8.10 10.08
C LEU A 24 -2.48 -7.56 10.49
N GLU A 25 -2.83 -7.67 11.77
CA GLU A 25 -4.09 -7.12 12.29
C GLU A 25 -4.19 -5.60 12.13
N VAL A 26 -3.07 -4.87 12.19
CA VAL A 26 -3.03 -3.42 11.98
C VAL A 26 -3.26 -3.09 10.51
N LEU A 27 -2.68 -3.87 9.59
CA LEU A 27 -2.92 -3.73 8.16
C LEU A 27 -4.40 -3.97 7.82
N ASP A 28 -5.01 -5.03 8.37
CA ASP A 28 -6.41 -5.36 8.16
C ASP A 28 -7.33 -4.26 8.71
N ALA A 29 -7.00 -3.70 9.88
CA ALA A 29 -7.74 -2.56 10.43
C ALA A 29 -7.66 -1.33 9.50
N ILE A 30 -6.48 -1.01 8.98
CA ILE A 30 -6.28 0.11 8.04
C ILE A 30 -7.05 -0.12 6.74
N ALA A 31 -7.11 -1.36 6.24
CA ALA A 31 -7.80 -1.68 4.99
C ALA A 31 -9.32 -1.47 5.04
N THR A 32 -9.92 -1.39 6.23
CA THR A 32 -11.38 -1.28 6.43
C THR A 32 -11.84 0.11 6.85
N VAL A 33 -10.93 1.09 6.97
CA VAL A 33 -11.30 2.45 7.38
C VAL A 33 -12.22 3.10 6.33
N PRO A 34 -13.17 3.96 6.75
CA PRO A 34 -14.00 4.70 5.81
C PRO A 34 -13.16 5.55 4.86
N THR A 35 -13.50 5.51 3.57
CA THR A 35 -12.80 6.28 2.53
C THR A 35 -13.71 7.29 1.85
N THR A 36 -13.10 8.31 1.25
CA THR A 36 -13.72 9.35 0.44
C THR A 36 -12.92 9.53 -0.87
N THR A 37 -13.44 10.36 -1.76
CA THR A 37 -12.75 10.77 -3.00
C THR A 37 -12.26 12.20 -2.84
N VAL A 38 -10.98 12.44 -3.10
CA VAL A 38 -10.36 13.77 -3.04
C VAL A 38 -9.77 14.09 -4.41
N SER A 39 -10.33 15.09 -5.09
CA SER A 39 -9.95 15.47 -6.46
C SER A 39 -9.98 14.29 -7.43
N PHE A 40 -8.83 13.85 -7.94
CA PHE A 40 -8.68 12.72 -8.86
C PHE A 40 -8.26 11.42 -8.15
N HIS A 41 -8.22 11.41 -6.81
CA HIS A 41 -7.83 10.27 -6.01
C HIS A 41 -9.05 9.62 -5.35
N GLU A 42 -9.31 8.36 -5.69
CA GLU A 42 -10.34 7.53 -5.08
C GLU A 42 -9.77 6.72 -3.90
N ASN A 43 -10.63 6.27 -2.99
CA ASN A 43 -10.28 5.45 -1.81
C ASN A 43 -9.32 6.12 -0.83
N VAL A 44 -9.40 7.45 -0.69
CA VAL A 44 -8.61 8.19 0.30
C VAL A 44 -9.25 8.03 1.68
N PRO A 45 -8.51 7.62 2.74
CA PRO A 45 -9.08 7.54 4.09
C PRO A 45 -9.75 8.86 4.52
N ALA A 46 -10.96 8.78 5.05
CA ALA A 46 -11.71 9.96 5.52
C ALA A 46 -11.02 10.60 6.73
N GLU A 47 -10.44 9.76 7.60
CA GLU A 47 -9.50 10.16 8.64
C GLU A 47 -8.07 9.73 8.22
N PRO A 48 -7.07 10.62 8.24
CA PRO A 48 -5.72 10.29 7.82
C PRO A 48 -5.06 9.21 8.68
N VAL A 49 -4.55 8.15 8.04
CA VAL A 49 -3.69 7.14 8.67
C VAL A 49 -2.23 7.60 8.54
N ILE A 50 -1.63 8.06 9.65
CA ILE A 50 -0.32 8.71 9.66
C ILE A 50 0.76 7.76 10.19
N ILE A 51 1.85 7.61 9.44
CA ILE A 51 3.08 6.96 9.91
C ILE A 51 3.85 7.97 10.75
N THR A 52 3.88 7.79 12.07
CA THR A 52 4.51 8.72 13.02
C THR A 52 6.02 8.56 13.11
N LYS A 53 6.53 7.35 12.93
CA LYS A 53 7.97 7.02 12.96
C LYS A 53 8.25 5.79 12.10
N ALA A 54 9.40 5.77 11.45
CA ALA A 54 9.98 4.59 10.82
C ALA A 54 11.46 4.51 11.22
N GLU A 55 11.91 3.34 11.67
CA GLU A 55 13.27 3.10 12.12
C GLU A 55 13.77 1.73 11.64
N ILE A 56 15.09 1.62 11.48
CA ILE A 56 15.75 0.38 11.13
C ILE A 56 16.18 -0.28 12.44
N SER A 57 15.64 -1.46 12.74
CA SER A 57 16.12 -2.29 13.84
C SER A 57 17.32 -3.11 13.37
N GLU A 58 18.45 -2.97 14.06
CA GLU A 58 19.66 -3.79 13.85
C GLU A 58 19.48 -5.25 14.31
#